data_AF-A0A3B0R1B0-F1
#
_entry.id   AF-A0A3B0R1B0-F1
#
_cell.length_a   1.000
_cell.length_b   1.000
_cell.length_c   1.000
_cell.angle_alpha   90.00
_cell.angle_beta   90.00
_cell.angle_gamma   90.00
#
_symmetry.space_group_name_H-M   'P 1'
#
loop_
_entity.id
_entity.type
_entity.pdbx_description
1 polymer ?
#
loop_
_entity_poly.entity_id
_entity_poly.type
_entity_poly.pdbx_seq_one_letter_code
_entity_poly.pdbx_strand_id
1 'polypeptide(L)'
;MKYTRLSKEQFEELHKEFINFLATQSVTAEEWSNIKANKPELAEQELDTFSDLVWEGVLSKAEYLENISPQHMYLFHLNETNMELIGLKLK
;
A
#
# COMPACT_ATOMS: atom_id res chain seq x y z
N MET A 1 6.80 -10.41 -0.39
CA MET A 1 5.70 -9.46 -0.20
C MET A 1 5.22 -9.53 1.24
N LYS A 2 5.17 -8.40 1.95
CA LYS A 2 4.75 -8.29 3.35
C LYS A 2 3.28 -7.90 3.49
N TYR A 3 2.77 -7.10 2.56
CA TYR A 3 1.38 -6.62 2.51
C TYR A 3 0.68 -7.03 1.23
N THR A 4 -0.62 -6.75 1.10
CA THR A 4 -1.36 -7.02 -0.13
C THR A 4 -0.88 -6.10 -1.26
N ARG A 5 -0.68 -6.65 -2.46
CA ARG A 5 -0.41 -5.84 -3.65
C ARG A 5 -1.50 -4.80 -3.87
N LEU A 6 -1.11 -3.60 -4.27
CA LEU A 6 -2.05 -2.55 -4.66
C LEU A 6 -2.97 -3.02 -5.79
N SER A 7 -4.23 -2.56 -5.76
CA SER A 7 -5.16 -2.78 -6.87
C SER A 7 -4.72 -2.01 -8.10
N LYS A 8 -5.30 -2.35 -9.26
CA LYS A 8 -5.02 -1.63 -10.51
C LYS A 8 -5.32 -0.13 -10.38
N GLU A 9 -6.46 0.20 -9.79
CA GLU A 9 -6.90 1.58 -9.57
C GLU A 9 -5.92 2.33 -8.67
N GLN A 10 -5.40 1.67 -7.62
CA GLN A 10 -4.41 2.27 -6.73
C GLN A 10 -3.08 2.55 -7.45
N PHE A 11 -2.62 1.64 -8.34
CA PHE A 11 -1.46 1.89 -9.17
C PHE A 11 -1.68 3.02 -10.19
N GLU A 12 -2.89 3.12 -10.75
CA GLU A 12 -3.25 4.21 -11.67
C GLU A 12 -3.23 5.56 -10.95
N GLU A 13 -3.75 5.64 -9.73
CA GLU A 13 -3.68 6.87 -8.92
C GLU A 13 -2.24 7.21 -8.52
N LEU A 14 -1.42 6.20 -8.19
CA LEU A 14 -0.03 6.35 -7.73
C LEU A 14 1.01 6.23 -8.86
N HIS A 15 0.61 6.41 -10.13
CA HIS A 15 1.51 6.20 -11.26
C HIS A 15 2.74 7.13 -11.23
N LYS A 16 2.61 8.35 -10.70
CA LYS A 16 3.72 9.32 -10.60
C LYS A 16 4.74 8.86 -9.56
N GLU A 17 4.26 8.42 -8.40
CA GLU A 17 5.05 7.86 -7.32
C GLU A 17 5.77 6.59 -7.79
N PHE A 18 5.08 5.75 -8.56
CA PHE A 18 5.68 4.54 -9.14
C PHE A 18 6.78 4.87 -10.15
N ILE A 19 6.58 5.85 -11.03
CA ILE A 19 7.63 6.33 -11.96
C ILE A 19 8.84 6.86 -11.18
N ASN A 20 8.61 7.64 -10.13
CA ASN A 20 9.69 8.15 -9.29
C ASN A 20 10.45 7.02 -8.59
N PHE A 21 9.73 6.00 -8.09
CA PHE A 21 10.31 4.80 -7.49
C PHE A 21 11.20 4.02 -8.48
N LEU A 22 10.77 3.84 -9.73
CA LEU A 22 11.60 3.23 -10.76
C LEU A 22 12.84 4.10 -11.05
N ALA A 23 12.67 5.43 -11.12
CA ALA A 23 13.75 6.36 -11.36
C ALA A 23 14.80 6.38 -10.23
N THR A 24 14.41 6.24 -8.95
CA THR A 24 15.39 6.14 -7.84
C THR A 24 16.25 4.89 -7.94
N GLN A 25 15.75 3.84 -8.58
CA GLN A 25 16.47 2.62 -8.92
C GLN A 25 17.21 2.71 -10.26
N SER A 26 17.27 3.90 -10.88
CA SER A 26 17.86 4.14 -12.21
C SER A 26 17.18 3.37 -13.36
N VAL A 27 15.94 2.90 -13.17
CA VAL A 27 15.17 2.20 -14.21
C VAL A 27 14.52 3.23 -15.13
N THR A 28 14.89 3.19 -16.40
CA THR A 28 14.32 4.06 -17.43
C THR A 28 13.01 3.50 -18.00
N ALA A 29 12.26 4.31 -18.75
CA ALA A 29 11.04 3.85 -19.41
C ALA A 29 11.30 2.75 -20.47
N GLU A 30 12.43 2.82 -21.17
CA GLU A 30 12.87 1.80 -22.14
C GLU A 30 13.20 0.48 -21.42
N GLU A 31 13.94 0.57 -20.32
CA GLU A 31 14.29 -0.60 -19.51
C GLU A 31 13.06 -1.22 -18.86
N TRP A 32 12.14 -0.42 -18.34
CA TRP A 32 10.87 -0.91 -17.83
C TRP A 32 10.04 -1.63 -18.90
N SER A 33 10.02 -1.09 -20.13
CA SER A 33 9.34 -1.74 -21.26
C SER A 33 9.99 -3.09 -21.61
N ASN A 34 11.32 -3.15 -21.58
CA ASN A 34 12.09 -4.38 -21.78
C ASN A 34 11.82 -5.41 -20.66
N ILE A 35 11.80 -4.98 -19.39
CA ILE A 35 11.49 -5.82 -18.23
C ILE A 35 10.10 -6.44 -18.38
N LYS A 36 9.08 -5.64 -18.71
CA LYS A 36 7.72 -6.17 -18.94
C LYS A 36 7.65 -7.21 -20.06
N ALA A 37 8.42 -7.02 -21.14
CA ALA A 37 8.40 -7.92 -22.28
C ALA A 37 9.19 -9.22 -22.06
N ASN A 38 10.36 -9.12 -21.43
CA ASN A 38 11.34 -10.20 -21.38
C ASN A 38 11.57 -10.79 -19.98
N LYS A 39 11.17 -10.08 -18.92
CA LYS A 39 11.33 -10.48 -17.52
C LYS A 39 10.06 -10.17 -16.70
N PRO A 40 8.91 -10.79 -17.03
CA PRO A 40 7.65 -10.50 -16.37
C PRO A 40 7.71 -10.74 -14.86
N GLU A 41 8.42 -11.76 -14.39
CA GLU A 41 8.60 -12.01 -12.95
C GLU A 41 9.28 -10.85 -12.21
N LEU A 42 10.23 -10.17 -12.86
CA LEU A 42 10.86 -8.99 -12.29
C LEU A 42 9.89 -7.81 -12.25
N ALA A 43 9.06 -7.64 -13.28
CA ALA A 43 8.01 -6.61 -13.27
C ALA A 43 7.04 -6.80 -12.09
N GLU A 44 6.64 -8.06 -11.85
CA GLU A 44 5.78 -8.44 -10.72
C GLU A 44 6.44 -8.12 -9.37
N GLN A 45 7.75 -8.39 -9.24
CA GLN A 45 8.51 -8.07 -8.03
C GLN A 45 8.62 -6.56 -7.78
N GLU A 46 8.80 -5.75 -8.82
CA GLU A 46 8.81 -4.29 -8.69
C GLU A 46 7.45 -3.75 -8.22
N LEU A 47 6.35 -4.31 -8.74
CA LEU A 47 4.99 -3.97 -8.30
C LEU A 47 4.76 -4.36 -6.82
N ASP A 48 5.22 -5.54 -6.40
CA ASP A 48 5.14 -5.99 -5.01
C ASP A 48 5.96 -5.11 -4.08
N THR A 49 7.19 -4.78 -4.47
CA THR A 49 8.12 -3.96 -3.66
C THR A 49 7.57 -2.55 -3.48
N PHE A 50 7.03 -1.96 -4.56
CA PHE A 50 6.36 -0.68 -4.47
C PHE A 50 5.11 -0.73 -3.58
N SER A 51 4.30 -1.80 -3.69
CA SER A 51 3.12 -1.98 -2.84
C SER A 51 3.51 -2.05 -1.37
N ASP A 52 4.57 -2.80 -1.03
CA ASP A 52 5.07 -2.90 0.33
C ASP A 52 5.53 -1.53 0.86
N LEU A 53 6.23 -0.73 0.05
CA LEU A 53 6.66 0.63 0.41
C LEU A 53 5.49 1.58 0.68
N VAL A 54 4.46 1.55 -0.17
CA VAL A 54 3.27 2.38 0.01
C VAL A 54 2.55 2.00 1.30
N TRP A 55 2.38 0.70 1.56
CA TRP A 55 1.74 0.23 2.79
C TRP A 55 2.53 0.61 4.05
N GLU A 56 3.85 0.44 4.06
CA GLU A 56 4.69 0.93 5.17
C GLU A 56 4.52 2.44 5.38
N GLY A 57 4.47 3.21 4.29
CA GLY A 57 4.26 4.67 4.33
C GLY A 57 2.89 5.09 4.87
N VAL A 58 1.85 4.30 4.60
CA VAL A 58 0.50 4.55 5.13
C VAL A 58 0.40 4.10 6.58
N LEU A 59 0.83 2.88 6.90
CA LEU A 59 0.73 2.30 8.24
C LEU A 59 1.57 3.06 9.27
N SER A 60 2.74 3.58 8.87
CA SER A 60 3.57 4.41 9.75
C SER A 60 2.95 5.76 10.11
N LYS A 61 1.93 6.21 9.36
CA LYS A 61 1.22 7.48 9.59
C LYS A 61 -0.23 7.27 10.06
N ALA A 62 -0.68 6.02 10.16
CA ALA A 62 -2.03 5.71 10.59
C ALA A 62 -2.14 6.00 12.10
N GLU A 63 -2.82 7.08 12.46
CA GLU A 63 -3.13 7.41 13.85
C GLU A 63 -4.49 6.83 14.27
N TYR A 64 -5.41 6.66 13.31
CA TYR A 64 -6.76 6.17 13.57
C TYR A 64 -7.11 5.07 12.56
N LEU A 65 -7.79 4.04 13.04
CA LEU A 65 -8.37 2.98 12.21
C LEU A 65 -9.84 2.81 12.55
N GLU A 66 -10.66 2.50 11.55
CA GLU A 66 -12.06 2.19 11.76
C GLU A 66 -12.41 0.83 11.14
N ASN A 67 -13.24 0.08 11.84
CA ASN A 67 -13.87 -1.13 11.33
C ASN A 67 -15.37 -1.02 11.56
N ILE A 68 -16.09 -0.73 10.48
CA ILE A 68 -17.54 -0.50 10.50
C ILE A 68 -18.24 -1.71 9.88
N SER A 69 -19.20 -2.25 10.61
CA SER A 69 -20.11 -3.31 10.17
C SER A 69 -21.55 -2.91 10.51
N PRO A 70 -22.57 -3.56 9.93
CA PRO A 70 -23.96 -3.20 10.18
C PRO A 70 -24.40 -3.21 11.65
N GLN A 71 -23.76 -4.01 12.51
CA GLN A 71 -24.14 -4.16 13.93
C GLN A 71 -23.09 -3.66 14.91
N HIS A 72 -21.85 -3.47 14.46
CA HIS A 72 -20.72 -3.09 15.30
C HIS A 72 -19.88 -2.05 14.59
N MET A 73 -19.37 -1.09 15.36
CA MET A 73 -18.37 -0.14 14.92
C MET A 73 -17.21 -0.15 15.92
N TYR A 74 -16.00 -0.34 15.42
CA TYR A 74 -14.78 -0.26 16.20
C TYR A 74 -13.93 0.89 15.67
N LEU A 75 -13.65 1.85 16.54
CA LEU A 75 -12.78 2.99 16.25
C LEU A 75 -11.54 2.86 17.11
N PHE A 76 -10.38 2.78 16.47
CA PHE A 76 -9.10 2.59 17.12
C PHE A 76 -8.28 3.87 17.00
N HIS A 77 -7.66 4.28 18.10
CA HIS A 77 -6.63 5.31 18.13
C HIS A 77 -5.30 4.64 18.49
N LEU A 78 -4.31 4.79 17.61
CA LEU A 78 -3.01 4.16 17.67
C LEU A 78 -2.00 5.11 18.33
N ASN A 79 -1.83 5.00 19.64
CA ASN A 79 -0.75 5.69 20.35
C ASN A 79 0.58 4.93 20.18
N GLU A 80 1.69 5.56 20.54
CA GLU A 80 3.04 4.98 20.38
C GLU A 80 3.23 3.61 21.06
N THR A 81 2.60 3.40 22.22
CA THR A 81 2.81 2.20 23.04
C THR A 81 1.52 1.44 23.35
N ASN A 82 0.36 2.00 23.02
CA ASN A 82 -0.93 1.38 23.31
C ASN A 82 -1.96 1.72 22.23
N MET A 83 -3.05 0.97 22.23
CA MET A 83 -4.18 1.19 21.33
C MET A 83 -5.41 1.44 22.17
N GLU A 84 -6.12 2.53 21.89
CA GLU A 84 -7.42 2.83 22.49
C GLU A 84 -8.53 2.41 21.53
N LEU A 85 -9.59 1.79 22.05
CA LEU A 85 -10.72 1.33 21.27
C LEU A 85 -12.02 1.96 21.80
N ILE A 86 -12.78 2.57 20.91
CA ILE A 86 -14.19 2.91 21.12
C ILE A 86 -15.02 1.92 20.32
N GLY A 87 -15.76 1.06 21.03
CA GLY A 87 -16.65 0.07 20.43
C GLY A 87 -18.12 0.45 20.59
N LEU A 88 -18.87 0.49 19.50
CA LEU A 88 -20.33 0.60 19.50
C LEU A 88 -20.94 -0.71 19.02
N LYS A 89 -21.97 -1.17 19.72
CA LYS A 89 -22.76 -2.34 19.36
C LYS A 89 -24.23 -2.00 19.39
N LEU A 90 -24.93 -2.24 18.29
CA LEU A 90 -26.37 -2.10 18.22
C LEU A 90 -27.04 -3.29 18.94
N LYS A 91 -28.12 -3.00 19.67
CA LYS A 91 -28.91 -4.02 20.39
C LYS A 91 -29.82 -4.79 19.44
#